data_AF-K3X7C0-F1
#
_entry.id   AF-K3X7C0-F1
#
_cell.length_a   1.000
_cell.length_b   1.000
_cell.length_c   1.000
_cell.angle_alpha   90.00
_cell.angle_beta   90.00
_cell.angle_gamma   90.00
#
_symmetry.space_group_name_H-M   'P 1'
#
loop_
_entity.id
_entity.type
_entity.pdbx_description
1 polymer ?
#
loop_
_entity_poly.entity_id
_entity_poly.type
_entity_poly.pdbx_seq_one_letter_code
_entity_poly.pdbx_strand_id
1 'polypeptide(L)'
;MFSRRVLVSGNAIERVASNRQIRRKTRHPANLRALQRQPQEEIEVPALKFEPTYVPEKVSFNGWSPAPEAPLPNLPFHVKRTALGLQLPVYRDYRNGRTRVLTILRRFKGDEEELRTEMSKVCLGKEVIVRPGRLEVVGDHVGDLKKWLTGLGF
;
A
#
# COMPACT_ATOMS: atom_id res chain seq x y z
N MET A 1 17.13 -14.26 -1.75
CA MET A 1 16.17 -13.39 -1.03
C MET A 1 16.59 -11.95 -1.27
N PHE A 2 15.86 -11.21 -2.11
CA PHE A 2 16.19 -9.82 -2.43
C PHE A 2 15.39 -8.88 -1.53
N SER A 3 16.09 -8.08 -0.71
CA SER A 3 15.46 -7.04 0.12
C SER A 3 14.89 -5.93 -0.75
N ARG A 4 13.65 -5.48 -0.47
CA ARG A 4 13.01 -4.37 -1.17
C ARG A 4 13.48 -3.05 -0.56
N ARG A 5 14.30 -2.31 -1.29
CA ARG A 5 14.72 -0.94 -0.95
C ARG A 5 13.72 0.08 -1.50
N VAL A 6 13.39 1.09 -0.70
CA VAL A 6 12.43 2.13 -1.08
C VAL A 6 13.04 3.50 -0.77
N LEU A 7 12.94 4.41 -1.73
CA LEU A 7 13.35 5.81 -1.60
C LEU A 7 12.12 6.66 -1.26
N VAL A 8 12.09 7.28 -0.09
CA VAL A 8 11.01 8.21 0.30
C VAL A 8 11.45 9.64 -0.01
N SER A 9 10.85 10.27 -1.02
CA SER A 9 11.04 11.70 -1.27
C SER A 9 9.87 12.51 -0.69
N GLY A 10 10.12 13.32 0.34
CA GLY A 10 9.13 14.23 0.91
C GLY A 10 8.91 15.45 0.00
N ASN A 11 7.96 15.37 -0.94
CA ASN A 11 7.59 16.53 -1.75
C ASN A 11 6.48 17.35 -1.06
N ALA A 12 6.79 18.61 -0.71
CA ALA A 12 5.79 19.58 -0.29
C ALA A 12 4.97 20.09 -1.50
N ILE A 13 3.66 20.25 -1.32
CA ILE A 13 2.75 20.77 -2.36
C ILE A 13 2.94 22.29 -2.46
N GLU A 14 3.69 22.77 -3.46
CA GLU A 14 3.79 24.22 -3.72
C GLU A 14 2.50 24.75 -4.37
N ARG A 15 1.89 25.78 -3.75
CA ARG A 15 0.78 26.55 -4.36
C ARG A 15 1.34 27.50 -5.41
N VAL A 16 1.48 27.04 -6.65
CA VAL A 16 1.92 27.88 -7.78
C VAL A 16 0.79 28.01 -8.79
N ALA A 17 0.49 29.26 -9.18
CA ALA A 17 -0.66 29.57 -10.05
C ALA A 17 -0.47 29.19 -11.53
N SER A 18 0.76 28.93 -11.99
CA SER A 18 1.03 28.60 -13.40
C SER A 18 1.95 27.39 -13.59
N ASN A 19 1.56 26.51 -14.53
CA ASN A 19 2.35 25.36 -14.95
C ASN A 19 3.76 25.73 -15.44
N ARG A 20 3.92 26.92 -16.04
CA ARG A 20 5.22 27.45 -16.48
C ARG A 20 6.16 27.70 -15.30
N GLN A 21 5.66 28.32 -14.23
CA GLN A 21 6.45 28.56 -13.02
C GLN A 21 6.82 27.26 -12.30
N ILE A 22 5.88 26.30 -12.23
CA ILE A 22 6.15 24.96 -11.69
C ILE A 22 7.33 24.32 -12.43
N ARG A 23 7.26 24.25 -13.78
CA ARG A 23 8.33 23.65 -14.59
C ARG A 23 9.67 24.36 -14.41
N ARG A 24 9.67 25.70 -14.35
CA ARG A 24 10.90 26.48 -14.15
C ARG A 24 11.56 26.16 -12.81
N LYS A 25 10.79 25.98 -11.74
CA LYS A 25 11.30 25.64 -10.41
C LYS A 25 11.69 24.16 -10.32
N THR A 26 10.82 23.23 -10.67
CA THR A 26 11.05 21.79 -10.48
C THR A 26 12.16 21.24 -11.37
N ARG A 27 12.35 21.81 -12.58
CA ARG A 27 13.40 21.39 -13.52
C ARG A 27 14.66 22.24 -13.43
N HIS A 28 14.73 23.20 -12.51
CA HIS A 28 15.95 24.00 -12.36
C HIS A 28 17.11 23.10 -11.90
N PRO A 29 18.28 23.14 -12.56
CA PRO A 29 19.39 22.23 -12.23
C PRO A 29 19.86 22.37 -10.77
N ALA A 30 19.78 23.57 -10.19
CA ALA A 30 20.10 23.77 -8.77
C ALA A 30 19.15 23.01 -7.83
N ASN A 31 17.85 22.97 -8.15
CA ASN A 31 16.86 22.26 -7.34
C ASN A 31 16.99 20.75 -7.50
N LEU A 32 17.29 20.27 -8.71
CA LEU A 32 17.59 18.86 -8.95
C LEU A 32 18.84 18.41 -8.17
N ARG A 33 19.91 19.23 -8.17
CA ARG A 33 21.12 18.97 -7.36
C ARG A 33 20.82 18.99 -5.87
N ALA A 34 19.96 19.90 -5.41
CA ALA A 34 19.55 19.96 -4.00
C ALA A 34 18.75 18.72 -3.59
N LEU A 35 17.78 18.28 -4.41
CA LEU A 35 17.04 17.04 -4.23
C LEU A 35 17.96 15.81 -4.21
N GLN A 36 18.95 15.76 -5.10
CA GLN A 36 19.92 14.66 -5.15
C GLN A 36 20.89 14.65 -3.96
N ARG A 37 21.16 15.82 -3.36
CA ARG A 37 21.96 15.95 -2.14
C ARG A 37 21.20 15.56 -0.87
N GLN A 38 19.86 15.57 -0.90
CA GLN A 38 19.09 15.14 0.26
C GLN A 38 19.41 13.66 0.51
N PRO A 39 19.86 13.30 1.72
CA PRO A 39 20.11 11.91 2.06
C PRO A 39 18.79 11.16 1.92
N GLN A 40 18.73 10.22 0.99
CA GLN A 40 17.60 9.31 0.89
C GLN A 40 17.75 8.31 2.02
N GLU A 41 16.90 8.44 3.04
CA GLU A 41 16.78 7.43 4.07
C GLU A 41 16.25 6.15 3.41
N GLU A 42 17.14 5.21 3.11
CA GLU A 42 16.76 3.88 2.67
C GLU A 42 16.15 3.16 3.88
N ILE A 43 14.82 3.12 3.92
CA ILE A 43 14.12 2.32 4.92
C ILE A 43 14.28 0.86 4.49
N GLU A 44 15.11 0.10 5.21
CA GLU A 44 15.20 -1.34 5.03
C GLU A 44 13.90 -2.00 5.50
N VAL A 45 13.02 -2.30 4.55
CA VAL A 45 11.77 -3.00 4.87
C VAL A 45 12.10 -4.47 5.10
N PRO A 46 11.79 -5.04 6.28
CA PRO A 46 12.04 -6.45 6.54
C PRO A 46 11.23 -7.33 5.59
N ALA A 47 11.74 -8.52 5.30
CA ALA A 47 11.07 -9.47 4.44
C ALA A 47 9.68 -9.87 4.99
N LEU A 48 8.75 -10.13 4.06
CA LEU A 48 7.41 -10.64 4.38
C LEU A 48 7.55 -12.02 5.02
N LYS A 49 6.81 -12.26 6.09
CA LYS A 49 6.72 -13.60 6.69
C LYS A 49 5.88 -14.52 5.81
N PHE A 50 4.86 -13.97 5.16
CA PHE A 50 3.96 -14.69 4.27
C PHE A 50 4.12 -14.20 2.84
N GLU A 51 4.82 -14.99 2.03
CA GLU A 51 5.06 -14.67 0.62
C GLU A 51 3.82 -15.02 -0.24
N PRO A 52 3.39 -14.10 -1.13
CA PRO A 52 2.29 -14.35 -2.04
C PRO A 52 2.69 -15.43 -3.05
N THR A 53 2.02 -16.58 -3.02
CA THR A 53 2.31 -17.71 -3.92
C THR A 53 1.34 -17.77 -5.10
N TYR A 54 0.09 -17.34 -4.90
CA TYR A 54 -0.93 -17.40 -5.93
C TYR A 54 -0.82 -16.23 -6.92
N VAL A 55 -0.89 -16.55 -8.21
CA VAL A 55 -1.00 -15.56 -9.29
C VAL A 55 -2.30 -15.84 -10.04
N PRO A 56 -3.29 -14.93 -9.99
CA PRO A 56 -4.55 -15.14 -10.69
C PRO A 56 -4.34 -15.07 -12.20
N GLU A 57 -4.96 -15.99 -12.94
CA GLU A 57 -4.92 -15.98 -14.42
C GLU A 57 -5.61 -14.74 -15.01
N LYS A 58 -6.71 -14.31 -14.38
CA LYS A 58 -7.54 -13.19 -14.82
C LYS A 58 -7.68 -12.16 -13.71
N VAL A 59 -7.24 -10.94 -14.00
CA VAL A 59 -7.46 -9.75 -13.16
C VAL A 59 -8.22 -8.74 -13.98
N SER A 60 -9.39 -8.34 -13.50
CA SER A 60 -10.18 -7.28 -14.13
C SER A 60 -9.54 -5.90 -13.90
N PHE A 61 -9.98 -4.91 -14.67
CA PHE A 61 -9.52 -3.51 -14.52
C PHE A 61 -9.75 -2.94 -13.11
N ASN A 62 -10.82 -3.35 -12.41
CA ASN A 62 -11.10 -2.90 -11.04
C ASN A 62 -10.33 -3.69 -9.95
N GLY A 63 -9.40 -4.57 -10.36
CA GLY A 63 -8.59 -5.39 -9.47
C GLY A 63 -9.38 -6.50 -8.78
N TRP A 64 -10.44 -7.00 -9.44
CA TRP A 64 -11.11 -8.23 -9.03
C TRP A 64 -10.39 -9.43 -9.64
N SER A 65 -10.23 -10.47 -8.83
CA SER A 65 -9.66 -11.76 -9.17
C SER A 65 -10.49 -12.84 -8.49
N PRO A 66 -10.65 -14.05 -9.04
CA PRO A 66 -11.26 -15.15 -8.29
C PRO A 66 -10.37 -15.58 -7.13
N ALA A 67 -10.97 -15.97 -6.01
CA ALA A 67 -10.23 -16.63 -4.93
C ALA A 67 -9.76 -18.01 -5.43
N PRO A 68 -8.53 -18.44 -5.11
CA PRO A 68 -8.06 -19.77 -5.46
C PRO A 68 -8.87 -20.85 -4.73
N GLU A 69 -8.90 -22.04 -5.31
CA GLU A 69 -9.55 -23.21 -4.70
C GLU A 69 -8.84 -23.65 -3.41
N ALA A 70 -7.51 -23.51 -3.36
CA ALA A 70 -6.70 -23.78 -2.19
C ALA A 70 -5.97 -22.50 -1.73
N PRO A 71 -6.46 -21.80 -0.69
CA PRO A 71 -5.71 -20.70 -0.08
C PRO A 71 -4.48 -21.24 0.66
N LEU A 72 -3.50 -20.37 0.94
CA LEU A 72 -2.33 -20.77 1.70
C LEU A 72 -2.76 -21.32 3.08
N PRO A 73 -2.36 -22.57 3.43
CA PRO A 73 -2.73 -23.17 4.70
C PRO A 73 -2.01 -22.46 5.86
N ASN A 74 -2.64 -22.50 7.04
CA ASN A 74 -2.05 -22.07 8.32
C ASN A 74 -1.71 -20.58 8.45
N LEU A 75 -2.44 -19.70 7.76
CA LEU A 75 -2.37 -18.27 8.05
C LEU A 75 -3.08 -17.93 9.37
N PRO A 76 -2.47 -17.11 10.24
CA PRO A 76 -3.03 -16.75 11.55
C PRO A 76 -4.18 -15.74 11.46
N PHE A 77 -4.37 -15.16 10.27
CA PHE A 77 -5.45 -14.24 9.95
C PHE A 77 -6.17 -14.64 8.66
N HIS A 78 -7.40 -14.17 8.53
CA HIS A 78 -8.23 -14.40 7.35
C HIS A 78 -8.97 -13.13 6.97
N VAL A 79 -8.99 -12.79 5.67
CA VAL A 79 -9.71 -11.62 5.14
C VAL A 79 -10.92 -12.09 4.34
N LYS A 80 -12.12 -11.70 4.78
CA LYS A 80 -13.37 -12.06 4.10
C LYS A 80 -13.70 -11.08 2.98
N ARG A 81 -13.92 -11.60 1.77
CA ARG A 81 -14.44 -10.84 0.63
C ARG A 81 -15.82 -10.23 0.89
N THR A 82 -16.17 -9.21 0.12
CA THR A 82 -17.51 -8.61 0.16
C THR A 82 -18.56 -9.62 -0.30
N ALA A 83 -19.75 -9.60 0.33
CA ALA A 83 -20.84 -10.49 -0.05
C ALA A 83 -21.32 -10.23 -1.49
N LEU A 84 -21.37 -8.94 -1.86
CA LEU A 84 -21.68 -8.50 -3.22
C LEU A 84 -20.37 -8.30 -4.00
N GLY A 85 -20.27 -8.93 -5.17
CA GLY A 85 -19.15 -8.77 -6.08
C GLY A 85 -17.84 -9.44 -5.67
N LEU A 86 -17.80 -10.13 -4.51
CA LEU A 86 -16.65 -10.93 -4.04
C LEU A 86 -15.30 -10.18 -4.13
N GLN A 87 -15.29 -8.89 -3.79
CA GLN A 87 -14.10 -8.06 -3.84
C GLN A 87 -13.34 -8.11 -2.51
N LEU A 88 -12.02 -7.90 -2.59
CA LEU A 88 -11.21 -7.69 -1.41
C LEU A 88 -11.63 -6.38 -0.70
N PRO A 89 -11.79 -6.39 0.64
CA PRO A 89 -12.28 -5.27 1.43
C PRO A 89 -11.20 -4.19 1.69
N VAL A 90 -10.52 -3.76 0.62
CA VAL A 90 -9.44 -2.77 0.63
C VAL A 90 -9.93 -1.50 -0.08
N TYR A 91 -9.92 -0.37 0.61
CA TYR A 91 -10.52 0.88 0.15
C TYR A 91 -9.54 2.06 0.24
N ARG A 92 -9.74 3.06 -0.64
CA ARG A 92 -9.14 4.38 -0.51
C ARG A 92 -10.10 5.28 0.27
N ASP A 93 -9.58 6.03 1.22
CA ASP A 93 -10.29 7.10 1.91
C ASP A 93 -9.55 8.43 1.70
N TYR A 94 -10.31 9.49 1.46
CA TYR A 94 -9.77 10.83 1.20
C TYR A 94 -10.20 11.77 2.32
N ARG A 95 -9.24 12.32 3.05
CA ARG A 95 -9.47 13.29 4.12
C ARG A 95 -8.86 14.65 3.78
N ASN A 96 -9.26 15.68 4.53
CA ASN A 96 -8.75 17.04 4.42
C ASN A 96 -8.82 17.60 2.97
N GLY A 97 -9.97 17.45 2.31
CA GLY A 97 -10.13 17.93 0.93
C GLY A 97 -9.22 17.22 -0.08
N ARG A 98 -9.06 15.89 0.06
CA ARG A 98 -8.20 15.02 -0.79
C ARG A 98 -6.69 15.22 -0.64
N THR A 99 -6.24 16.03 0.30
CA THR A 99 -4.80 16.19 0.58
C THR A 99 -4.22 15.02 1.37
N ARG A 100 -5.05 14.29 2.13
CA ARG A 100 -4.65 13.09 2.84
C ARG A 100 -5.35 11.88 2.25
N VAL A 101 -4.58 10.98 1.64
CA VAL A 101 -5.06 9.68 1.16
C VAL A 101 -4.74 8.62 2.19
N LEU A 102 -5.72 7.79 2.52
CA LEU A 102 -5.58 6.63 3.40
C LEU A 102 -5.95 5.37 2.63
N THR A 103 -5.28 4.28 2.97
CA THR A 103 -5.70 2.94 2.57
C THR A 103 -6.27 2.22 3.79
N ILE A 104 -7.46 1.64 3.62
CA ILE A 104 -8.23 1.01 4.70
C ILE A 104 -8.48 -0.46 4.36
N LEU A 105 -8.11 -1.37 5.26
CA LEU A 105 -8.45 -2.80 5.19
C LEU A 105 -9.55 -3.12 6.21
N ARG A 106 -10.59 -3.85 5.81
CA ARG A 106 -11.71 -4.26 6.66
C ARG A 106 -11.94 -5.78 6.62
N ARG A 107 -12.86 -6.28 7.45
CA ARG A 107 -13.38 -7.67 7.40
C ARG A 107 -12.29 -8.75 7.57
N PHE A 108 -11.28 -8.47 8.38
CA PHE A 108 -10.32 -9.48 8.80
C PHE A 108 -10.77 -10.18 10.10
N LYS A 109 -10.25 -11.37 10.35
CA LYS A 109 -10.40 -12.18 11.57
C LYS A 109 -9.07 -12.86 11.88
N GLY A 110 -8.87 -13.28 13.13
CA GLY A 110 -7.64 -13.94 13.58
C GLY A 110 -6.67 -12.96 14.23
N ASP A 111 -5.37 -13.20 14.10
CA ASP A 111 -4.31 -12.37 14.69
C ASP A 111 -4.19 -11.01 13.99
N GLU A 112 -4.64 -9.97 14.69
CA GLU A 112 -4.63 -8.60 14.20
C GLU A 112 -3.23 -7.96 14.20
N GLU A 113 -2.40 -8.26 15.20
CA GLU A 113 -1.07 -7.67 15.31
C GLU A 113 -0.13 -8.24 14.24
N GLU A 114 -0.28 -9.53 13.93
CA GLU A 114 0.47 -10.16 12.84
C GLU A 114 0.05 -9.61 11.47
N LEU A 115 -1.26 -9.47 11.23
CA LEU A 115 -1.77 -8.84 10.01
C LEU A 115 -1.30 -7.38 9.87
N ARG A 116 -1.33 -6.61 10.96
CA ARG A 116 -0.84 -5.23 11.01
C ARG A 116 0.63 -5.14 10.66
N THR A 117 1.45 -6.01 11.25
CA THR A 117 2.90 -6.05 11.01
C THR A 117 3.22 -6.36 9.55
N GLU A 118 2.57 -7.37 8.98
CA GLU A 118 2.76 -7.73 7.57
C GLU A 118 2.21 -6.65 6.62
N MET A 119 1.06 -6.05 6.95
CA MET A 119 0.51 -4.92 6.20
C MET A 119 1.48 -3.74 6.18
N SER A 120 2.18 -3.45 7.28
CA SER A 120 3.20 -2.40 7.32
C SER A 120 4.34 -2.66 6.35
N LYS A 121 4.83 -3.91 6.28
CA LYS A 121 5.86 -4.33 5.33
C LYS A 121 5.41 -4.16 3.87
N VAL A 122 4.18 -4.57 3.55
CA VAL A 122 3.60 -4.37 2.21
C VAL A 122 3.49 -2.88 1.88
N CYS A 123 3.16 -2.05 2.87
CA CYS A 123 3.01 -0.59 2.71
C CYS A 123 4.33 0.18 2.87
N LEU A 124 5.47 -0.45 2.53
CA LEU A 124 6.80 0.17 2.53
C LEU A 124 7.28 0.60 3.93
N GLY A 125 6.97 -0.18 4.96
CA GLY A 125 7.36 0.09 6.35
C GLY A 125 6.57 1.23 7.01
N LYS A 126 5.48 1.67 6.41
CA LYS A 126 4.64 2.74 6.99
C LYS A 126 3.86 2.25 8.19
N GLU A 127 3.62 3.17 9.12
CA GLU A 127 2.83 2.89 10.31
C GLU A 127 1.37 2.54 9.94
N VAL A 128 0.93 1.38 10.42
CA VAL A 128 -0.45 0.91 10.31
C VAL A 128 -1.15 1.16 11.65
N ILE A 129 -2.23 1.93 11.60
CA ILE A 129 -3.04 2.30 12.76
C ILE A 129 -4.20 1.32 12.87
N VAL A 130 -4.30 0.69 14.04
CA VAL A 130 -5.43 -0.18 14.40
C VAL A 130 -6.63 0.67 14.80
N ARG A 131 -7.80 0.35 14.23
CA ARG A 131 -9.10 0.94 14.59
C ARG A 131 -10.13 -0.18 14.73
N PRO A 132 -11.22 0.02 15.49
CA PRO A 132 -12.26 -0.99 15.63
C PRO A 132 -12.78 -1.49 14.26
N GLY A 133 -12.48 -2.74 13.94
CA GLY A 133 -12.90 -3.42 12.71
C GLY A 133 -12.21 -2.96 11.42
N ARG A 134 -11.10 -2.21 11.49
CA ARG A 134 -10.32 -1.78 10.32
C ARG A 134 -8.87 -1.42 10.63
N LEU A 135 -7.98 -1.66 9.67
CA LEU A 135 -6.61 -1.16 9.69
C LEU A 135 -6.47 0.01 8.71
N GLU A 136 -5.77 1.07 9.12
CA GLU A 136 -5.57 2.27 8.32
C GLU A 136 -4.07 2.55 8.12
N VAL A 137 -3.67 2.90 6.90
CA VAL A 137 -2.29 3.34 6.58
C VAL A 137 -2.32 4.60 5.73
N VAL A 138 -1.35 5.48 5.94
CA VAL A 138 -1.24 6.72 5.16
C VAL A 138 -0.62 6.46 3.78
N GLY A 139 -1.30 6.95 2.74
CA GLY A 139 -0.93 6.78 1.35
C GLY A 139 -1.86 5.84 0.59
N ASP A 140 -1.67 5.82 -0.72
CA ASP A 140 -2.40 4.93 -1.64
C ASP A 140 -1.60 3.64 -1.87
N HIS A 141 -1.99 2.57 -1.17
CA HIS A 141 -1.37 1.24 -1.23
C HIS A 141 -2.40 0.18 -1.61
N VAL A 142 -3.53 0.58 -2.19
CA VAL A 142 -4.64 -0.34 -2.49
C VAL A 142 -4.21 -1.41 -3.49
N GLY A 143 -3.40 -1.04 -4.49
CA GLY A 143 -2.88 -1.99 -5.48
C GLY A 143 -1.99 -3.05 -4.83
N ASP A 144 -1.01 -2.62 -4.04
CA ASP A 144 -0.04 -3.49 -3.39
C ASP A 144 -0.71 -4.44 -2.39
N LEU A 145 -1.64 -3.92 -1.57
CA LEU A 145 -2.38 -4.75 -0.62
C LEU A 145 -3.31 -5.74 -1.31
N LYS A 146 -4.04 -5.32 -2.35
CA LYS A 146 -4.88 -6.26 -3.12
C LYS A 146 -4.05 -7.35 -3.77
N LYS A 147 -2.90 -6.99 -4.34
CA LYS A 147 -1.97 -7.95 -4.95
C LYS A 147 -1.45 -8.95 -3.92
N TRP A 148 -1.02 -8.48 -2.76
CA TRP A 148 -0.54 -9.34 -1.68
C TRP A 148 -1.64 -10.27 -1.14
N LEU A 149 -2.81 -9.73 -0.78
CA LEU A 149 -3.94 -10.52 -0.27
C LEU A 149 -4.43 -11.54 -1.30
N THR A 150 -4.49 -11.15 -2.58
CA THR A 150 -4.80 -12.09 -3.66
C THR A 150 -3.76 -13.21 -3.68
N GLY A 151 -2.47 -12.89 -3.60
CA GLY A 151 -1.40 -13.88 -3.63
C GLY A 151 -1.34 -14.80 -2.41
N LEU A 152 -1.92 -14.40 -1.28
CA LEU A 152 -2.16 -15.30 -0.14
C LEU A 152 -3.38 -16.23 -0.34
N GLY A 153 -4.23 -15.90 -1.30
CA GLY A 153 -5.42 -16.66 -1.66
C GLY A 153 -6.72 -16.16 -1.03
N PHE A 154 -6.79 -14.88 -0.65
CA PHE A 154 -8.00 -14.27 -0.10
C PHE A 154 -8.93 -13.66 -1.14
#